data_AF-A0A7J2ML10-F1
#
_entry.id   AF-A0A7J2ML10-F1
#
_cell.length_a   1.000
_cell.length_b   1.000
_cell.length_c   1.000
_cell.angle_alpha   90.00
_cell.angle_beta   90.00
_cell.angle_gamma   90.00
#
_symmetry.space_group_name_H-M   'P 1'
#
loop_
_entity.id
_entity.type
_entity.pdbx_description
1 polymer ?
#
loop_
_entity_poly.entity_id
_entity_poly.type
_entity_poly.pdbx_seq_one_letter_code
_entity_poly.pdbx_strand_id
1 'polypeptide(L)' 'YIIYSLKKNGVAPCAMINLTSETIVAVGAIIADIPLVDRLKEDPFTVFHDGDLVKVDGTVGYVTRK' A
#
# COMPACT_ATOMS: atom_id res chain seq x y z
N TYR A 1 9.45 -12.80 -2.82
CA TYR A 1 10.27 -11.80 -3.54
C TYR A 1 9.57 -11.08 -4.70
N ILE A 2 8.24 -11.17 -4.86
CA ILE A 2 7.53 -10.52 -5.98
C ILE A 2 7.56 -8.99 -5.85
N ILE A 3 7.27 -8.44 -4.67
CA ILE A 3 7.20 -6.99 -4.42
C ILE A 3 8.53 -6.29 -4.79
N TYR A 4 9.67 -6.87 -4.38
CA TYR A 4 10.99 -6.37 -4.75
C TYR A 4 11.25 -6.45 -6.27
N SER A 5 10.81 -7.54 -6.91
CA SER A 5 10.91 -7.68 -8.37
C SER A 5 10.11 -6.60 -9.10
N LEU A 6 8.91 -6.25 -8.62
CA LEU A 6 8.11 -5.16 -9.21
C LEU A 6 8.87 -3.83 -9.18
N LYS A 7 9.52 -3.51 -8.05
CA LYS A 7 10.35 -2.30 -7.93
C LYS A 7 11.53 -2.33 -8.89
N LYS A 8 12.25 -3.46 -8.95
CA LYS A 8 13.39 -3.64 -9.85
C LYS A 8 12.99 -3.49 -11.33
N ASN A 9 11.80 -3.96 -11.69
CA ASN A 9 11.26 -3.86 -13.04
C ASN A 9 10.56 -2.51 -13.33
N GLY A 10 10.54 -1.58 -12.38
CA GLY A 10 9.91 -0.25 -12.56
C GLY A 10 8.38 -0.28 -12.67
N VAL A 11 7.75 -1.40 -12.31
CA VAL A 11 6.28 -1.62 -12.37
C VAL A 11 5.66 -1.77 -10.98
N ALA A 12 6.37 -1.31 -9.95
CA ALA A 12 5.84 -1.28 -8.59
C ALA A 12 4.71 -0.25 -8.47
N PRO A 13 3.69 -0.54 -7.63
CA PRO A 13 2.68 0.45 -7.28
C PRO A 13 3.31 1.61 -6.50
N CYS A 14 2.64 2.76 -6.52
CA CYS A 14 3.06 3.93 -5.73
C CYS A 14 2.86 3.73 -4.23
N ALA A 15 1.87 2.93 -3.83
CA ALA A 15 1.57 2.55 -2.46
C ALA A 15 0.69 1.29 -2.44
N MET A 16 0.60 0.63 -1.29
CA MET A 16 -0.29 -0.51 -1.04
C MET A 16 -1.18 -0.22 0.17
N ILE A 17 -2.45 -0.58 0.05
CA ILE A 17 -3.43 -0.53 1.13
C ILE A 17 -3.97 -1.93 1.30
N ASN A 18 -3.76 -2.52 2.48
CA ASN A 18 -4.18 -3.88 2.77
C ASN A 18 -5.21 -3.89 3.91
N LEU A 19 -6.20 -4.79 3.84
CA LEU A 19 -7.03 -5.08 5.00
C LEU A 19 -6.18 -5.66 6.13
N THR A 20 -5.35 -6.63 5.79
CA THR A 20 -4.37 -7.28 6.65
C THR A 20 -3.14 -7.63 5.84
N SER A 21 -1.95 -7.48 6.43
CA SER A 21 -0.69 -7.86 5.79
C SER A 21 -0.02 -8.99 6.55
N GLU A 22 0.48 -9.98 5.81
CA GLU A 22 1.43 -10.95 6.35
C GLU A 22 2.81 -10.30 6.51
N THR A 23 3.62 -10.80 7.45
CA THR A 23 4.95 -10.27 7.73
C THR A 23 5.84 -10.20 6.49
N ILE A 24 5.77 -11.21 5.61
CA ILE A 24 6.56 -11.24 4.37
C ILE A 24 6.16 -10.16 3.37
N VAL A 25 4.88 -9.74 3.35
CA VAL A 25 4.39 -8.67 2.49
C VAL A 25 4.92 -7.33 3.00
N ALA A 26 4.82 -7.09 4.32
CA ALA A 26 5.35 -5.87 4.94
C ALA A 26 6.87 -5.73 4.73
N VAL A 27 7.64 -6.81 4.95
CA VAL A 27 9.09 -6.83 4.68
C VAL A 27 9.38 -6.54 3.21
N GLY A 28 8.62 -7.14 2.30
CA GLY A 28 8.75 -6.90 0.86
C GLY A 28 8.51 -5.43 0.48
N ALA A 29 7.51 -4.79 1.10
CA ALA A 29 7.19 -3.38 0.89
C ALA A 29 8.29 -2.46 1.41
N ILE A 30 8.82 -2.75 2.62
CA ILE A 30 9.93 -2.00 3.23
C ILE A 30 11.17 -2.05 2.33
N ILE A 31 11.58 -3.23 1.88
CA ILE A 31 12.77 -3.40 1.03
C ILE A 31 12.57 -2.74 -0.34
N ALA A 32 11.35 -2.76 -0.87
CA ALA A 32 11.00 -2.16 -2.15
C ALA A 32 10.76 -0.64 -2.08
N ASP A 33 10.82 -0.05 -0.88
CA ASP A 33 10.47 1.35 -0.65
C ASP A 33 9.10 1.68 -1.25
N ILE A 34 8.10 0.87 -0.88
CA ILE A 34 6.70 1.03 -1.24
C ILE A 34 5.92 1.29 0.05
N PRO A 35 5.31 2.48 0.20
CA PRO A 35 4.44 2.78 1.34
C PRO A 35 3.33 1.75 1.44
N LEU A 36 3.16 1.15 2.62
CA LEU A 36 2.11 0.17 2.90
C LEU A 36 1.35 0.61 4.16
N VAL A 37 0.04 0.63 4.08
CA VAL A 37 -0.86 0.83 5.24
C VAL A 37 -1.74 -0.40 5.36
N ASP A 38 -1.85 -0.96 6.56
CA ASP A 38 -2.75 -2.06 6.84
C ASP A 38 -3.75 -1.74 7.96
N ARG A 39 -4.82 -2.55 8.07
CA ARG A 39 -5.82 -2.47 9.15
C ARG A 39 -6.42 -1.07 9.35
N LEU A 40 -6.87 -0.47 8.25
CA LEU A 40 -7.64 0.77 8.30
C LEU A 40 -8.87 0.63 9.20
N LYS A 41 -9.27 1.75 9.81
CA LYS A 41 -10.46 1.80 10.68
C LYS A 41 -11.75 1.54 9.90
N GLU A 42 -11.79 1.98 8.65
CA GLU A 42 -12.90 1.82 7.73
C GLU A 42 -12.51 0.84 6.62
N ASP A 43 -13.48 0.13 6.06
CA ASP A 43 -13.23 -0.82 4.98
C ASP A 43 -12.83 -0.05 3.70
N PRO A 44 -11.56 -0.18 3.23
CA PRO A 44 -11.09 0.52 2.04
C PRO A 44 -11.91 0.23 0.79
N PHE A 45 -12.52 -0.95 0.67
CA PHE A 45 -13.36 -1.30 -0.49
C PHE A 45 -14.68 -0.52 -0.52
N THR A 46 -15.12 0.02 0.61
CA THR A 46 -16.31 0.87 0.69
C THR A 46 -15.99 2.35 0.57
N VAL A 47 -14.79 2.74 1.02
CA VAL A 47 -14.35 4.14 1.06
C VAL A 47 -13.77 4.58 -0.28
N PHE A 48 -13.05 3.69 -0.98
CA PHE A 48 -12.34 3.98 -2.22
C PHE A 48 -12.93 3.19 -3.39
N HIS A 49 -12.94 3.83 -4.56
CA HIS A 49 -13.39 3.28 -5.82
C HIS A 49 -12.34 3.48 -6.91
N ASP A 50 -12.39 2.66 -7.95
CA ASP A 50 -11.48 2.79 -9.09
C ASP A 50 -11.58 4.17 -9.73
N GLY A 51 -10.42 4.79 -9.98
CA GLY A 51 -10.32 6.16 -10.50
C GLY A 51 -10.14 7.25 -9.44
N ASP A 52 -10.26 6.90 -8.16
CA ASP A 52 -9.98 7.85 -7.07
C ASP A 52 -8.51 8.24 -6.96
N LEU A 53 -8.29 9.52 -6.67
CA LEU A 53 -6.98 10.02 -6.27
C LEU A 53 -6.84 9.92 -4.75
N VAL A 54 -5.97 9.00 -4.31
CA VAL A 54 -5.68 8.78 -2.89
C VAL A 54 -4.25 9.15 -2.57
N LYS A 55 -4.05 9.75 -1.40
CA LYS A 55 -2.74 9.96 -0.78
C LYS A 55 -2.57 8.94 0.34
N VAL A 56 -1.51 8.15 0.26
CA VAL A 56 -1.17 7.12 1.25
C VAL A 56 0.09 7.56 1.99
N ASP A 57 0.02 7.59 3.32
CA ASP A 57 1.15 7.83 4.20
C ASP A 57 1.45 6.58 5.02
N GLY A 58 2.44 5.80 4.56
CA GLY A 58 2.89 4.58 5.23
C GLY A 58 3.69 4.81 6.52
N THR A 59 4.07 6.06 6.83
CA THR A 59 4.81 6.38 8.06
C THR A 59 3.85 6.62 9.21
N VAL A 60 2.78 7.39 8.95
CA VAL A 60 1.77 7.73 9.97
C VAL A 60 0.63 6.70 9.96
N GLY A 61 0.46 5.93 8.89
CA GLY A 61 -0.61 4.94 8.76
C GLY A 61 -1.95 5.56 8.34
N TYR A 62 -1.92 6.62 7.54
CA TYR A 62 -3.11 7.35 7.11
C TYR A 62 -3.31 7.30 5.60
N VAL A 63 -4.57 7.22 5.18
CA VAL A 63 -4.97 7.35 3.78
C VAL A 63 -5.99 8.47 3.68
N THR A 64 -5.84 9.35 2.71
CA THR A 64 -6.73 10.50 2.49
C THR A 64 -7.09 10.61 1.02
N ARG A 65 -8.37 10.84 0.71
CA ARG A 65 -8.85 11.13 -0.64
C ARG A 65 -8.55 12.59 -0.99
N LYS A 66 -8.14 12.84 -2.24
CA LYS A 66 -7.98 14.18 -2.80
C LYS A 66 -9.19 14.62 -3.58
#